data_AF-A0A183HWR7-F1
#
_entry.id   AF-A0A183HWR7-F1
#
_cell.length_a   1.000
_cell.length_b   1.000
_cell.length_c   1.000
_cell.angle_alpha   90.00
_cell.angle_beta   90.00
_cell.angle_gamma   90.00
#
_symmetry.space_group_name_H-M   'P 1'
#
loop_
_entity.id
_entity.type
_entity.pdbx_description
1 polymer ?
#
loop_
_entity_poly.entity_id
_entity_poly.type
_entity_poly.pdbx_seq_one_letter_code
_entity_poly.pdbx_strand_id
1 'polypeptide(L)'
;MAFGSILDGPNEAVLTQLVESALISIIAALSDPQLQVRDTAAWCIGRVCDTCEEVVTRQEILAPMLPALSTALQQEPRVAANVCWVTFFF
;
A
#
# COMPACT_ATOMS: atom_id res chain seq x y z
N MET A 1 -4.09 9.83 -2.95
CA MET A 1 -2.83 10.58 -3.17
C MET A 1 -2.40 11.35 -1.93
N ALA A 2 -3.26 12.13 -1.26
CA ALA A 2 -2.87 12.92 -0.08
C ALA A 2 -2.12 12.12 1.01
N PHE A 3 -2.58 10.91 1.37
CA PHE A 3 -1.93 10.10 2.41
C PHE A 3 -0.50 9.68 2.03
N GLY A 4 -0.28 9.13 0.83
CA GLY A 4 1.06 8.74 0.38
C GLY A 4 2.02 9.93 0.15
N SER A 5 1.49 11.14 -0.04
CA SER A 5 2.28 12.37 -0.20
C SER A 5 2.72 13.00 1.12
N ILE A 6 2.06 12.71 2.25
CA ILE A 6 2.45 13.21 3.58
C ILE A 6 3.39 12.26 4.33
N LEU A 7 3.71 11.11 3.74
CA LEU A 7 4.65 10.15 4.33
C LEU A 7 6.08 10.70 4.36
N ASP A 8 6.39 11.71 3.54
CA ASP A 8 7.70 12.37 3.50
C ASP A 8 7.66 13.69 4.28
N GLY A 9 8.21 13.72 5.51
CA GLY A 9 8.36 14.94 6.32
C GLY A 9 8.08 14.85 7.84
N PRO A 10 7.04 14.15 8.32
CA PRO A 10 6.74 14.09 9.76
C PRO A 10 7.69 13.19 10.57
N ASN A 11 7.60 13.26 11.90
CA ASN A 11 8.37 12.40 12.82
C ASN A 11 8.04 10.92 12.60
N GLU A 12 9.08 10.12 12.36
CA GLU A 12 9.01 8.69 11.99
C GLU A 12 8.12 7.88 12.94
N ALA A 13 8.21 8.11 14.26
CA ALA A 13 7.39 7.40 15.25
C ALA A 13 5.88 7.66 15.11
N VAL A 14 5.49 8.88 14.69
CA VAL A 14 4.07 9.25 14.49
C VAL A 14 3.56 8.67 13.17
N LEU A 15 4.39 8.69 12.13
CA LEU A 15 4.09 8.09 10.83
C LEU A 15 3.83 6.58 10.96
N THR A 16 4.70 5.86 11.67
CA THR A 16 4.58 4.42 11.89
C THR A 16 3.21 4.05 12.48
N GLN A 17 2.75 4.75 13.52
CA GLN A 17 1.44 4.47 14.13
C GLN A 17 0.26 4.82 13.20
N LEU A 18 0.36 5.91 12.45
CA LEU A 18 -0.64 6.30 11.46
C LEU A 18 -0.74 5.27 10.33
N VAL A 19 0.41 4.81 9.83
CA VAL A 19 0.49 3.79 8.78
C VAL A 19 -0.07 2.46 9.29
N GLU A 20 0.31 2.01 10.48
CA GLU A 20 -0.20 0.75 11.07
C GLU A 20 -1.74 0.72 11.11
N SER A 21 -2.37 1.82 11.54
CA SER A 21 -3.83 1.91 11.62
C SER A 21 -4.51 2.06 10.25
N ALA A 22 -3.86 2.72 9.28
CA ALA A 22 -4.44 2.99 7.96
C ALA A 22 -4.22 1.85 6.96
N LEU A 23 -3.12 1.10 7.08
CA LEU A 23 -2.65 0.18 6.05
C LEU A 23 -3.63 -0.97 5.79
N ILE A 24 -4.28 -1.51 6.82
CA ILE A 24 -5.33 -2.53 6.67
C ILE A 24 -6.49 -1.98 5.82
N SER A 25 -6.89 -0.73 6.04
CA SER A 25 -7.95 -0.09 5.27
C SER A 25 -7.54 0.18 3.82
N ILE A 26 -6.28 0.55 3.59
CA ILE A 26 -5.73 0.75 2.24
C ILE A 26 -5.63 -0.59 1.48
N ILE A 27 -5.25 -1.68 2.16
CA ILE A 27 -5.23 -3.03 1.56
C ILE A 27 -6.65 -3.43 1.13
N ALA A 28 -7.67 -3.16 1.96
CA ALA A 28 -9.06 -3.41 1.59
C ALA A 28 -9.50 -2.57 0.37
N ALA A 29 -8.99 -1.34 0.22
CA ALA A 29 -9.28 -0.46 -0.91
C ALA A 29 -8.72 -0.95 -2.26
N LEU A 30 -7.83 -1.94 -2.30
CA LEU A 30 -7.42 -2.61 -3.55
C LEU A 30 -8.57 -3.39 -4.22
N SER A 31 -9.62 -3.70 -3.46
CA SER A 31 -10.82 -4.40 -3.96
C SER A 31 -12.00 -3.45 -4.21
N ASP A 32 -11.78 -2.14 -4.21
CA ASP A 32 -12.83 -1.14 -4.44
C ASP A 32 -13.41 -1.22 -5.87
N PRO A 33 -14.73 -1.02 -6.06
CA PRO A 33 -15.34 -1.04 -7.39
C PRO A 33 -14.77 0.02 -8.35
N GLN A 34 -14.29 1.15 -7.83
CA GLN A 34 -13.77 2.24 -8.66
C GLN A 34 -12.28 2.01 -8.99
N LEU A 35 -11.96 1.93 -10.28
CA LEU A 35 -10.59 1.75 -10.76
C LEU A 35 -9.61 2.80 -10.22
N GLN A 36 -10.05 4.06 -10.12
CA GLN A 36 -9.22 5.15 -9.61
C GLN A 36 -8.83 4.97 -8.13
N VAL A 37 -9.71 4.34 -7.34
CA VAL A 37 -9.43 4.04 -5.93
C VAL A 37 -8.41 2.91 -5.84
N ARG A 38 -8.59 1.83 -6.61
CA ARG A 38 -7.64 0.72 -6.69
C ARG A 38 -6.25 1.16 -7.14
N ASP A 39 -6.19 1.98 -8.19
CA ASP A 39 -4.95 2.57 -8.71
C ASP A 39 -4.21 3.38 -7.64
N THR A 40 -4.96 4.24 -6.94
CA THR A 40 -4.39 5.09 -5.87
C THR A 40 -3.99 4.28 -4.64
N ALA A 41 -4.74 3.23 -4.30
CA ALA A 41 -4.44 2.33 -3.19
C ALA A 41 -3.14 1.56 -3.45
N ALA A 42 -2.99 0.97 -4.64
CA ALA A 42 -1.75 0.29 -5.05
C ALA A 42 -0.54 1.22 -4.97
N TRP A 43 -0.65 2.44 -5.51
CA TRP A 43 0.41 3.44 -5.40
C TRP A 43 0.72 3.83 -3.94
N CYS A 44 -0.32 3.98 -3.11
CA CYS A 44 -0.15 4.34 -1.70
C CYS A 44 0.57 3.25 -0.90
N ILE A 45 0.29 1.97 -1.18
CA ILE A 45 0.99 0.85 -0.56
C ILE A 45 2.47 0.88 -0.93
N GLY A 46 2.81 1.12 -2.21
CA GLY A 46 4.21 1.26 -2.62
C GLY A 46 4.97 2.36 -1.89
N ARG A 47 4.34 3.52 -1.69
CA ARG A 47 4.93 4.61 -0.88
C ARG A 47 5.12 4.20 0.58
N VAL A 48 4.19 3.44 1.15
CA VAL A 48 4.31 2.93 2.51
C VAL A 48 5.46 1.92 2.64
N CYS A 49 5.63 1.02 1.66
CA CYS A 49 6.77 0.10 1.63
C CYS A 49 8.12 0.83 1.58
N ASP A 50 8.20 1.94 0.82
CA ASP A 50 9.41 2.75 0.70
C ASP A 50 9.73 3.55 1.97
N THR A 51 8.70 4.02 2.69
CA THR A 51 8.89 4.96 3.82
C THR A 51 8.88 4.27 5.18
N CYS A 52 8.14 3.16 5.33
CA CYS A 52 7.86 2.52 6.62
C CYS A 52 8.06 1.00 6.53
N GLU A 53 9.20 0.56 5.99
CA GLU A 53 9.53 -0.87 5.79
C GLU A 53 9.24 -1.72 7.03
N GLU A 54 9.66 -1.25 8.22
CA GLU A 54 9.49 -1.97 9.50
C GLU A 54 8.02 -2.35 9.79
N VAL A 55 7.05 -1.53 9.37
CA VAL A 55 5.63 -1.82 9.54
C VAL A 55 5.17 -2.89 8.55
N VAL A 56 5.62 -2.79 7.31
CA VAL A 56 5.16 -3.67 6.22
C VAL A 56 5.74 -5.07 6.34
N THR A 57 6.95 -5.22 6.92
CA THR A 57 7.55 -6.53 7.19
C THR A 57 6.84 -7.30 8.30
N ARG A 58 5.97 -6.66 9.09
CA ARG A 58 5.24 -7.35 10.16
C ARG A 58 4.26 -8.36 9.57
N GLN A 59 4.28 -9.57 10.11
CA GLN A 59 3.49 -10.68 9.60
C GLN A 59 1.98 -10.40 9.57
N GLU A 60 1.48 -9.60 10.52
CA GLU A 60 0.07 -9.19 10.62
C GLU A 60 -0.41 -8.35 9.43
N ILE A 61 0.49 -7.54 8.86
CA ILE A 61 0.24 -6.68 7.69
C ILE A 61 0.57 -7.45 6.41
N LEU A 62 1.69 -8.16 6.41
CA LEU A 62 2.21 -8.85 5.23
C LEU A 62 1.28 -9.99 4.78
N ALA A 63 0.72 -10.74 5.73
CA ALA A 63 -0.16 -11.88 5.45
C ALA A 63 -1.42 -11.51 4.65
N PRO A 64 -2.18 -10.44 4.96
CA PRO A 64 -3.29 -9.99 4.12
C PRO A 64 -2.84 -9.19 2.89
N MET A 65 -1.68 -8.54 2.93
CA MET A 65 -1.21 -7.70 1.82
C MET A 65 -0.76 -8.53 0.59
N LEU A 66 0.03 -9.59 0.79
CA LEU A 66 0.55 -10.39 -0.34
C LEU A 66 -0.56 -11.00 -1.23
N PRO A 67 -1.62 -11.62 -0.68
CA PRO A 67 -2.75 -12.12 -1.48
C PRO A 67 -3.50 -10.98 -2.20
N ALA A 68 -3.64 -9.83 -1.55
CA ALA A 68 -4.31 -8.67 -2.14
C ALA A 68 -3.51 -8.11 -3.34
N LEU A 69 -2.19 -7.99 -3.21
CA LEU A 69 -1.30 -7.60 -4.31
C LEU A 69 -1.31 -8.64 -5.44
N SER A 70 -1.24 -9.93 -5.11
CA SER A 70 -1.33 -11.01 -6.10
C SER A 70 -2.64 -10.96 -6.90
N THR A 71 -3.76 -10.69 -6.23
CA THR A 71 -5.06 -10.50 -6.89
C THR A 71 -5.07 -9.23 -7.75
N ALA A 72 -4.50 -8.14 -7.25
CA ALA A 72 -4.43 -6.86 -7.95
C ALA A 72 -3.51 -6.91 -9.20
N LEU A 73 -2.51 -7.81 -9.25
CA LEU A 73 -1.70 -8.05 -10.46
C LEU A 73 -2.53 -8.57 -11.64
N GLN A 74 -3.63 -9.26 -11.38
CA GLN A 74 -4.52 -9.79 -12.42
C GLN A 74 -5.55 -8.76 -12.92
N GLN A 75 -5.55 -7.55 -12.33
CA GLN A 75 -6.46 -6.48 -12.70
C GLN A 75 -5.95 -5.68 -13.92
N GLU A 76 -6.62 -4.57 -14.21
CA GLU A 76 -6.32 -3.70 -15.34
C GLU A 76 -4.84 -3.26 -15.34
N PRO A 77 -4.20 -3.13 -16.52
CA PRO A 77 -2.76 -2.90 -16.64
C PRO A 77 -2.22 -1.71 -15.82
N ARG A 78 -3.07 -0.70 -15.61
CA ARG A 78 -2.74 0.50 -14.83
C ARG A 78 -2.55 0.18 -13.34
N VAL A 79 -3.45 -0.63 -12.76
CA VAL A 79 -3.31 -1.08 -11.37
C VAL A 79 -2.15 -2.06 -11.26
N ALA A 80 -2.04 -3.00 -12.21
CA ALA A 80 -0.96 -3.97 -12.23
C ALA A 80 0.44 -3.32 -12.30
N ALA A 81 0.60 -2.22 -13.05
CA ALA A 81 1.86 -1.47 -13.10
C ALA A 81 2.27 -0.92 -11.72
N ASN A 82 1.32 -0.35 -10.97
CA ASN A 82 1.58 0.15 -9.62
C ASN A 82 1.85 -0.99 -8.64
N VAL A 83 1.14 -2.12 -8.76
CA VAL A 83 1.38 -3.31 -7.94
C VAL A 83 2.76 -3.92 -8.22
N CYS A 84 3.18 -4.00 -9.48
CA CYS A 84 4.54 -4.43 -9.86
C CYS A 84 5.62 -3.56 -9.22
N TRP A 85 5.37 -2.25 -9.12
CA TRP A 85 6.26 -1.34 -8.42
C TRP A 85 6.31 -1.63 -6.92
N VAL A 86 5.18 -1.95 -6.28
CA VAL A 86 5.18 -2.38 -4.87
C VAL A 86 5.99 -3.67 -4.68
N THR A 87 5.83 -4.64 -5.57
CA THR A 87 6.57 -5.91 -5.48
C THR A 87 8.08 -5.78 -5.69
N PHE A 88 8.57 -4.64 -6.19
CA PHE A 88 10.02 -4.40 -6.26
C PHE A 88 10.67 -4.26 -4.87
N PHE A 89 9.89 -3.88 -3.85
CA PHE A 89 10.38 -3.70 -2.48
C PHE A 89 10.42 -5.00 -1.65
N PHE A 90 9.97 -6.12 -2.22
CA PHE A 90 9.96 -7.45 -1.59
C PHE A 90 10.82 -8.44 -2.40
#